data_AF-A0A3R9SAG7-F1
#
_entry.id   AF-A0A3R9SAG7-F1
#
_cell.length_a   1.000
_cell.length_b   1.000
_cell.length_c   1.000
_cell.angle_alpha   90.00
_cell.angle_beta   90.00
_cell.angle_gamma   90.00
#
_symmetry.space_group_name_H-M   'P 1'
#
loop_
_entity.id
_entity.type
_entity.pdbx_description
1 polymer ?
#
loop_
_entity_poly.entity_id
_entity_poly.type
_entity_poly.pdbx_seq_one_letter_code
_entity_poly.pdbx_strand_id
1 'polypeptide(L)'
;MTIYNINLGIGWASSGVEYAQIYRAKLLRSVGLEAKFIFMDFISADNIEHLTKNIGFEDSEVIWLYQHFTDVKIAPTTYTLAQVLASFDKEPLEIIRDTDMKTIRLVFGDGDFVTCYACDMDKELIERAEIVSRGCLIQKEYYTYTKNFIEYFSPMNGHAQLYQRTWLNEDGSVAYEEIINEVDGRQETQVYRFLNHVFYSKQEFVAHFMRSLSLTDKDLLILDRETDIGQAIFANKGAAKLVVIVHADHFSENPAEKDYILWNNYYEYQFEYADEVDYIINSTDAQTNLLKEQFAQYTTIKPKEILTIPVGSLDQLRHPEGERKPFGLITASRLASEKHIDWLIHSVVKAHEQLPEITFDIYGTGGERAMLEQLIHELNAGEYIRLMGHHHMADVYRNYSAYLSASTSEGFGLTLLEAVGSGLPIIGFDVRYGNPTFIRDRENGYLIPEARPDDLDAMTTEYAEKIVQLFTQHSQEDLSRVSYEVAEPYLDEHIAQRWYDLVQSAQHQ
;
A
#
# COMPACT_ATOMS: atom_id res chain seq x y z
N MET A 1 -0.74 23.75 12.86
CA MET A 1 -1.13 22.35 13.01
C MET A 1 -0.94 21.73 11.66
N THR A 2 -0.15 20.67 11.64
CA THR A 2 0.03 19.82 10.46
C THR A 2 -0.21 18.39 10.89
N ILE A 3 -0.89 17.61 10.05
CA ILE A 3 -1.07 16.17 10.27
C ILE A 3 0.04 15.45 9.52
N TYR A 4 0.95 14.81 10.21
CA TYR A 4 2.05 14.04 9.63
C TYR A 4 1.69 12.56 9.65
N ASN A 5 1.65 11.92 8.48
CA ASN A 5 1.38 10.49 8.32
C ASN A 5 2.72 9.81 7.99
N ILE A 6 3.09 8.75 8.71
CA ILE A 6 4.36 8.04 8.51
C ILE A 6 4.09 6.63 8.00
N ASN A 7 4.74 6.29 6.88
CA ASN A 7 4.81 4.94 6.34
C ASN A 7 6.26 4.62 5.89
N LEU A 8 6.53 3.37 5.56
CA LEU A 8 7.82 2.91 5.08
C LEU A 8 8.03 3.29 3.62
N GLY A 9 7.35 2.64 2.68
CA GLY A 9 7.60 2.81 1.25
C GLY A 9 6.33 2.85 0.40
N ILE A 10 6.51 3.02 -0.90
CA ILE A 10 5.46 3.06 -1.92
C ILE A 10 5.98 2.45 -3.22
N GLY A 11 5.09 1.93 -4.07
CA GLY A 11 5.43 1.41 -5.39
C GLY A 11 4.25 1.43 -6.35
N TRP A 12 4.49 1.04 -7.61
CA TRP A 12 3.45 1.00 -8.66
C TRP A 12 2.26 0.09 -8.30
N ALA A 13 2.53 -1.04 -7.64
CA ALA A 13 1.53 -1.98 -7.14
C ALA A 13 1.54 -1.99 -5.60
N SER A 14 1.11 -0.89 -5.00
CA SER A 14 1.11 -0.73 -3.54
C SER A 14 0.06 -1.61 -2.84
N SER A 15 0.25 -1.80 -1.53
CA SER A 15 -0.64 -2.59 -0.68
C SER A 15 -1.86 -1.77 -0.20
N GLY A 16 -2.78 -2.42 0.51
CA GLY A 16 -3.95 -1.74 1.09
C GLY A 16 -3.61 -0.60 2.05
N VAL A 17 -2.40 -0.60 2.65
CA VAL A 17 -1.94 0.47 3.55
C VAL A 17 -1.75 1.79 2.81
N GLU A 18 -1.09 1.76 1.64
CA GLU A 18 -0.86 2.98 0.87
C GLU A 18 -2.16 3.51 0.26
N TYR A 19 -3.07 2.62 -0.18
CA TYR A 19 -4.41 3.02 -0.60
C TYR A 19 -5.20 3.66 0.56
N ALA A 20 -5.11 3.12 1.78
CA ALA A 20 -5.72 3.73 2.97
C ALA A 20 -5.18 5.15 3.25
N GLN A 21 -3.87 5.36 3.07
CA GLN A 21 -3.28 6.70 3.19
C GLN A 21 -3.81 7.67 2.13
N ILE A 22 -4.10 7.19 0.91
CA ILE A 22 -4.70 8.00 -0.15
C ILE A 22 -6.15 8.36 0.13
N TYR A 23 -6.96 7.41 0.58
CA TYR A 23 -8.31 7.70 1.06
C TYR A 23 -8.26 8.77 2.14
N ARG A 24 -7.36 8.62 3.13
CA ARG A 24 -7.14 9.63 4.18
C ARG A 24 -6.73 10.99 3.61
N ALA A 25 -5.78 11.05 2.68
CA ALA A 25 -5.33 12.30 2.05
C ALA A 25 -6.50 13.04 1.37
N LYS A 26 -7.31 12.32 0.61
CA LYS A 26 -8.51 12.86 -0.06
C LYS A 26 -9.52 13.40 0.96
N LEU A 27 -9.79 12.64 2.01
CA LEU A 27 -10.75 13.03 3.06
C LEU A 27 -10.28 14.23 3.87
N LEU A 28 -9.00 14.29 4.25
CA LEU A 28 -8.45 15.45 4.95
C LEU A 28 -8.52 16.71 4.09
N ARG A 29 -8.20 16.61 2.78
CA ARG A 29 -8.38 17.71 1.82
C ARG A 29 -9.82 18.18 1.74
N SER A 30 -10.80 17.27 1.71
CA SER A 30 -12.22 17.63 1.55
C SER A 30 -12.78 18.46 2.72
N VAL A 31 -12.17 18.35 3.91
CA VAL A 31 -12.52 19.16 5.11
C VAL A 31 -11.51 20.27 5.40
N GLY A 32 -10.61 20.58 4.46
CA GLY A 32 -9.65 21.68 4.56
C GLY A 32 -8.54 21.47 5.59
N LEU A 33 -8.20 20.23 5.92
CA LEU A 33 -7.11 19.88 6.82
C LEU A 33 -5.83 19.61 6.03
N GLU A 34 -4.76 20.32 6.38
CA GLU A 34 -3.44 20.13 5.78
C GLU A 34 -2.74 18.89 6.36
N ALA A 35 -2.27 18.02 5.46
CA ALA A 35 -1.56 16.80 5.81
C ALA A 35 -0.24 16.68 5.03
N LYS A 36 0.73 16.01 5.66
CA LYS A 36 1.97 15.54 5.04
C LYS A 36 2.05 14.02 5.16
N PHE A 37 2.57 13.36 4.14
CA PHE A 37 2.78 11.92 4.07
C PHE A 37 4.26 11.66 3.89
N ILE A 38 4.86 11.04 4.91
CA ILE A 38 6.28 10.79 5.05
C ILE A 38 6.56 9.34 4.68
N PHE A 39 7.47 9.15 3.72
CA PHE A 39 8.01 7.84 3.33
C PHE A 39 9.45 7.71 3.82
N MET A 40 9.72 6.60 4.52
CA MET A 40 10.95 6.36 5.29
C MET A 40 11.95 5.41 4.59
N ASP A 41 11.52 4.69 3.57
CA ASP A 41 12.37 3.80 2.80
C ASP A 41 13.12 4.52 1.69
N PHE A 42 14.30 4.00 1.38
CA PHE A 42 15.07 4.46 0.24
C PHE A 42 14.46 3.90 -1.04
N ILE A 43 14.06 4.79 -1.94
CA ILE A 43 13.42 4.47 -3.22
C ILE A 43 14.30 5.02 -4.35
N SER A 44 14.78 4.13 -5.21
CA SER A 44 15.66 4.49 -6.33
C SER A 44 15.38 3.72 -7.62
N ALA A 45 14.40 2.81 -7.60
CA ALA A 45 13.96 2.13 -8.82
C ALA A 45 13.20 3.09 -9.73
N ASP A 46 12.41 3.96 -9.11
CA ASP A 46 11.59 4.99 -9.72
C ASP A 46 11.72 6.32 -8.95
N ASN A 47 11.40 7.44 -9.59
CA ASN A 47 11.23 8.72 -8.90
C ASN A 47 10.02 8.64 -7.96
N ILE A 48 10.23 8.98 -6.68
CA ILE A 48 9.16 8.96 -5.66
C ILE A 48 7.94 9.78 -6.07
N GLU A 49 8.12 10.91 -6.78
CA GLU A 49 6.99 11.72 -7.24
C GLU A 49 6.10 10.90 -8.18
N HIS A 50 6.64 10.16 -9.15
CA HIS A 50 5.85 9.35 -10.08
C HIS A 50 5.01 8.31 -9.33
N LEU A 51 5.58 7.67 -8.31
CA LEU A 51 4.88 6.67 -7.48
C LEU A 51 3.75 7.29 -6.67
N THR A 52 4.02 8.41 -6.00
CA THR A 52 3.03 9.12 -5.18
C THR A 52 1.94 9.76 -6.02
N LYS A 53 2.28 10.28 -7.21
CA LYS A 53 1.34 10.86 -8.17
C LYS A 53 0.41 9.82 -8.75
N ASN A 54 0.95 8.64 -9.09
CA ASN A 54 0.19 7.52 -9.63
C ASN A 54 -0.97 7.11 -8.73
N ILE A 55 -0.77 7.14 -7.41
CA ILE A 55 -1.81 6.74 -6.46
C ILE A 55 -2.67 7.91 -5.97
N GLY A 56 -2.27 9.17 -6.21
CA GLY A 56 -3.14 10.35 -6.05
C GLY A 56 -2.75 11.38 -4.98
N PHE A 57 -1.51 11.32 -4.46
CA PHE A 57 -0.98 12.40 -3.62
C PHE A 57 -0.72 13.67 -4.44
N GLU A 58 -0.87 14.82 -3.80
CA GLU A 58 -0.28 16.07 -4.30
C GLU A 58 1.19 16.14 -3.88
N ASP A 59 2.05 16.62 -4.76
CA ASP A 59 3.49 16.72 -4.53
C ASP A 59 3.80 17.54 -3.25
N SER A 60 2.94 18.51 -2.94
CA SER A 60 3.06 19.34 -1.73
C SER A 60 2.77 18.58 -0.44
N GLU A 61 2.06 17.45 -0.49
CA GLU A 61 1.74 16.60 0.65
C GLU A 61 2.89 15.63 0.95
N VAL A 62 3.80 15.37 0.01
CA VAL A 62 4.80 14.32 0.13
C VAL A 62 6.06 14.83 0.82
N ILE A 63 6.57 14.06 1.78
CA ILE A 63 7.91 14.19 2.35
C ILE A 63 8.62 12.85 2.17
N TRP A 64 9.80 12.89 1.59
CA TRP A 64 10.68 11.72 1.55
C TRP A 64 11.84 11.92 2.51
N LEU A 65 12.03 10.98 3.44
CA LEU A 65 13.06 11.07 4.50
C LEU A 65 14.42 11.53 3.96
N TYR A 66 14.87 10.91 2.88
CA TYR A 66 16.22 11.14 2.36
C TYR A 66 16.36 12.47 1.61
N GLN A 67 15.31 12.92 0.91
CA GLN A 67 15.32 14.19 0.19
C GLN A 67 14.98 15.39 1.09
N HIS A 68 14.37 15.18 2.27
CA HIS A 68 13.96 16.25 3.19
C HIS A 68 15.09 17.22 3.56
N PHE A 69 16.33 16.75 3.55
CA PHE A 69 17.50 17.55 3.93
C PHE A 69 18.16 18.30 2.77
N THR A 70 17.61 18.21 1.56
CA THR A 70 18.01 19.03 0.41
C THR A 70 17.00 20.16 0.21
N ASP A 71 17.34 21.16 -0.62
CA ASP A 71 16.38 22.17 -1.07
C ASP A 71 15.57 21.74 -2.31
N VAL A 72 15.89 20.60 -2.92
CA VAL A 72 15.20 20.00 -4.08
C VAL A 72 13.79 19.55 -3.67
N LYS A 73 12.78 19.99 -4.42
CA LYS A 73 11.37 19.66 -4.18
C LYS A 73 10.98 18.29 -4.74
N ILE A 74 9.97 17.68 -4.13
CA ILE A 74 9.27 16.56 -4.74
C ILE A 74 8.66 17.06 -6.05
N ALA A 75 9.04 16.43 -7.16
CA ALA A 75 8.67 16.88 -8.50
C ALA A 75 8.90 15.76 -9.53
N PRO A 76 8.13 15.77 -10.63
CA PRO A 76 8.33 14.83 -11.71
C PRO A 76 9.70 15.01 -12.36
N THR A 77 10.17 13.93 -12.97
CA THR A 77 11.36 13.97 -13.82
C THR A 77 11.11 14.86 -15.05
N THR A 78 11.86 15.96 -15.15
CA THR A 78 11.90 16.84 -16.32
C THR A 78 13.31 17.01 -16.89
N TYR A 79 14.31 16.34 -16.29
CA TYR A 79 15.69 16.36 -16.77
C TYR A 79 15.79 15.64 -18.12
N THR A 80 16.41 16.28 -19.10
CA THR A 80 16.45 15.82 -20.49
C THR A 80 17.77 15.15 -20.83
N LEU A 81 17.77 14.33 -21.88
CA LEU A 81 19.00 13.80 -22.47
C LEU A 81 19.99 14.91 -22.86
N ALA A 82 19.49 16.06 -23.35
CA ALA A 82 20.33 17.21 -23.68
C ALA A 82 21.08 17.77 -22.46
N GLN A 83 20.44 17.80 -21.29
CA GLN A 83 21.10 18.20 -20.04
C GLN A 83 22.09 17.15 -19.54
N VAL A 84 21.83 15.86 -19.79
CA VAL A 84 22.83 14.80 -19.53
C VAL A 84 24.06 15.00 -20.42
N LEU A 85 23.87 15.18 -21.72
CA LEU A 85 24.97 15.43 -22.68
C LEU A 85 25.80 16.66 -22.30
N ALA A 86 25.15 17.74 -21.87
CA ALA A 86 25.82 18.98 -21.44
C ALA A 86 26.73 18.80 -20.21
N SER A 87 26.62 17.69 -19.47
CA SER A 87 27.51 17.38 -18.34
C SER A 87 28.85 16.79 -18.74
N PHE A 88 29.06 16.48 -20.03
CA PHE A 88 30.29 15.90 -20.56
C PHE A 88 31.01 16.90 -21.49
N ASP A 89 32.34 16.95 -21.38
CA ASP A 89 33.19 17.83 -22.22
C ASP A 89 33.31 17.36 -23.69
N LYS A 90 32.80 16.17 -24.01
CA LYS A 90 32.90 15.53 -25.32
C LYS A 90 31.53 15.09 -25.78
N GLU A 91 31.34 15.12 -27.10
CA GLU A 91 30.20 14.48 -27.75
C GLU A 91 30.40 12.96 -27.80
N PRO A 92 29.32 12.17 -27.68
CA PRO A 92 29.39 10.73 -27.86
C PRO A 92 29.72 10.38 -29.32
N LEU A 93 30.49 9.31 -29.50
CA LEU A 93 30.78 8.71 -30.81
C LEU A 93 29.53 8.08 -31.42
N GLU A 94 28.65 7.54 -30.59
CA GLU A 94 27.41 6.86 -30.99
C GLU A 94 26.33 7.04 -29.92
N ILE A 95 25.08 7.17 -30.36
CA ILE A 95 23.89 7.19 -29.49
C ILE A 95 22.97 6.05 -29.92
N ILE A 96 22.79 5.07 -29.05
CA ILE A 96 21.96 3.88 -29.29
C ILE A 96 20.67 4.01 -28.46
N ARG A 97 19.51 3.89 -29.10
CA ARG A 97 18.20 3.96 -28.44
C ARG A 97 17.54 2.60 -28.45
N ASP A 98 17.06 2.16 -27.28
CA ASP A 98 16.28 0.95 -27.09
C ASP A 98 14.94 1.34 -26.48
N THR A 99 13.89 1.33 -27.29
CA THR A 99 12.53 1.73 -26.87
C THR A 99 11.87 0.70 -25.95
N ASP A 100 12.22 -0.58 -26.10
CA ASP A 100 11.62 -1.66 -25.32
C ASP A 100 12.15 -1.65 -23.89
N MET A 101 13.45 -1.43 -23.74
CA MET A 101 14.12 -1.29 -22.44
C MET A 101 14.04 0.14 -21.88
N LYS A 102 13.50 1.10 -22.64
CA LYS A 102 13.49 2.54 -22.34
C LYS A 102 14.88 3.09 -21.99
N THR A 103 15.88 2.73 -22.78
CA THR A 103 17.27 3.18 -22.56
C THR A 103 17.86 3.93 -23.74
N ILE A 104 18.78 4.85 -23.43
CA ILE A 104 19.59 5.59 -24.40
C ILE A 104 21.05 5.47 -23.98
N ARG A 105 21.87 4.78 -24.79
CA ARG A 105 23.30 4.58 -24.53
C ARG A 105 24.14 5.57 -25.32
N LEU A 106 24.97 6.33 -24.61
CA LEU A 106 25.94 7.29 -25.13
C LEU A 106 27.33 6.65 -25.10
N VAL A 107 27.94 6.39 -26.25
CA VAL A 107 29.23 5.69 -26.35
C VAL A 107 30.36 6.69 -26.55
N PHE A 108 31.40 6.65 -25.73
CA PHE A 108 32.56 7.56 -25.80
C PHE A 108 33.87 6.87 -26.20
N GLY A 109 33.91 5.54 -26.13
CA GLY A 109 35.07 4.74 -26.46
C GLY A 109 34.87 3.26 -26.12
N ASP A 110 35.92 2.46 -26.27
CA ASP A 110 35.87 1.05 -25.90
C ASP A 110 35.74 0.89 -24.38
N GLY A 111 34.60 0.39 -23.93
CA GLY A 111 34.26 0.24 -22.51
C GLY A 111 33.88 1.52 -21.77
N ASP A 112 33.85 2.67 -22.44
CA ASP A 112 33.45 3.97 -21.88
C ASP A 112 32.09 4.40 -22.45
N PHE A 113 31.05 4.38 -21.62
CA PHE A 113 29.69 4.72 -22.04
C PHE A 113 28.82 5.21 -20.87
N VAL A 114 27.71 5.87 -21.21
CA VAL A 114 26.65 6.24 -20.27
C VAL A 114 25.36 5.57 -20.73
N THR A 115 24.69 4.83 -19.84
CA THR A 115 23.34 4.29 -20.12
C THR A 115 22.30 5.12 -19.38
N CYS A 116 21.51 5.89 -20.14
CA CYS A 116 20.41 6.69 -19.62
C CYS A 116 19.13 5.85 -19.62
N TYR A 117 18.38 5.88 -18.52
CA TYR A 117 17.09 5.23 -18.34
C TYR A 117 16.02 6.32 -18.39
N ALA A 118 15.11 6.23 -19.36
CA ALA A 118 14.12 7.26 -19.61
C ALA A 118 12.75 6.88 -19.03
N CYS A 119 12.12 7.83 -18.34
CA CYS A 119 10.71 7.68 -17.92
C CYS A 119 9.75 8.00 -19.09
N ASP A 120 10.18 8.84 -20.03
CA ASP A 120 9.46 9.19 -21.27
C ASP A 120 10.45 9.20 -22.44
N MET A 121 10.36 8.19 -23.32
CA MET A 121 11.26 8.04 -24.47
C MET A 121 11.00 9.07 -25.58
N ASP A 122 9.75 9.51 -25.75
CA ASP A 122 9.38 10.44 -26.82
C ASP A 122 9.93 11.85 -26.53
N LYS A 123 9.98 12.22 -25.25
CA LYS A 123 10.55 13.48 -24.77
C LYS A 123 11.99 13.36 -24.29
N GLU A 124 12.56 12.15 -24.31
CA GLU A 124 13.89 11.83 -23.79
C GLU A 124 14.11 12.37 -22.35
N LEU A 125 13.11 12.18 -21.48
CA LEU A 125 13.20 12.54 -20.06
C LEU A 125 13.94 11.44 -19.30
N ILE A 126 15.09 11.77 -18.74
CA ILE A 126 16.02 10.83 -18.12
C ILE A 126 15.87 10.90 -16.61
N GLU A 127 15.58 9.75 -16.02
CA GLU A 127 15.42 9.61 -14.58
C GLU A 127 16.70 9.13 -13.91
N ARG A 128 17.47 8.31 -14.62
CA ARG A 128 18.74 7.77 -14.14
C ARG A 128 19.76 7.67 -15.25
N ALA A 129 21.02 7.97 -14.97
CA ALA A 129 22.14 7.69 -15.87
C ALA A 129 23.20 6.84 -15.15
N GLU A 130 23.67 5.78 -15.82
CA GLU A 130 24.75 4.92 -15.33
C GLU A 130 26.02 5.20 -16.13
N ILE A 131 27.08 5.66 -15.46
CA ILE A 131 28.35 6.03 -16.06
C ILE A 131 29.33 4.89 -15.88
N VAL A 132 29.82 4.36 -17.00
CA VAL A 132 30.74 3.23 -17.06
C VAL A 132 32.04 3.68 -17.70
N SER A 133 33.16 3.39 -17.04
CA SER A 133 34.50 3.59 -17.62
C SER A 133 35.31 2.30 -17.60
N ARG A 134 35.91 1.98 -18.74
CA ARG A 134 36.68 0.74 -18.97
C ARG A 134 35.93 -0.51 -18.48
N GLY A 135 34.63 -0.56 -18.76
CA GLY A 135 33.73 -1.65 -18.35
C GLY A 135 33.36 -1.69 -16.87
N CYS A 136 33.81 -0.72 -16.06
CA CYS A 136 33.46 -0.62 -14.64
C CYS A 136 32.40 0.46 -14.44
N LEU A 137 31.26 0.09 -13.84
CA LEU A 137 30.30 1.07 -13.32
C LEU A 137 30.99 1.88 -12.23
N ILE A 138 31.07 3.20 -12.42
CA ILE A 138 31.71 4.11 -11.47
C ILE A 138 30.69 4.99 -10.77
N GLN A 139 29.58 5.31 -11.43
CA GLN A 139 28.61 6.27 -10.91
C GLN A 139 27.21 5.98 -11.46
N LYS A 140 26.18 6.19 -10.63
CA LYS A 140 24.80 6.38 -11.06
C LYS A 140 24.33 7.76 -10.64
N GLU A 141 23.62 8.45 -11.52
CA GLU A 141 23.05 9.77 -11.27
C GLU A 141 21.54 9.69 -11.38
N TYR A 142 20.83 10.31 -10.44
CA TYR A 142 19.38 10.28 -10.34
C TYR A 142 18.80 11.68 -10.47
N TYR A 143 17.71 11.81 -11.21
CA TYR A 143 17.22 13.08 -11.71
C TYR A 143 15.73 13.29 -11.42
N THR A 144 15.39 14.53 -11.07
CA THR A 144 14.02 15.07 -11.07
C THR A 144 13.94 16.17 -12.15
N TYR A 145 13.79 17.43 -11.76
CA TYR A 145 14.08 18.59 -12.62
C TYR A 145 15.55 19.03 -12.56
N THR A 146 16.28 18.52 -11.56
CA THR A 146 17.72 18.69 -11.37
C THR A 146 18.34 17.34 -10.96
N LYS A 147 19.66 17.28 -10.78
CA LYS A 147 20.33 16.10 -10.23
C LYS A 147 20.04 16.01 -8.73
N ASN A 148 19.35 14.95 -8.29
CA ASN A 148 18.88 14.78 -6.92
C ASN A 148 19.95 14.14 -6.03
N PHE A 149 20.49 13.00 -6.47
CA PHE A 149 21.58 12.32 -5.77
C PHE A 149 22.43 11.50 -6.74
N ILE A 150 23.60 11.11 -6.24
CA ILE A 150 24.61 10.34 -6.96
C ILE A 150 24.99 9.12 -6.13
N GLU A 151 25.12 7.97 -6.76
CA GLU A 151 25.71 6.77 -6.17
C GLU A 151 27.07 6.48 -6.80
N TYR A 152 28.05 6.09 -5.98
CA TYR A 152 29.42 5.78 -6.41
C TYR A 152 29.75 4.31 -6.21
N PHE A 153 30.40 3.72 -7.21
CA PHE A 153 30.67 2.29 -7.29
C PHE A 153 32.15 2.00 -7.45
N SER A 154 32.59 0.90 -6.85
CA SER A 154 33.94 0.34 -7.03
C SER A 154 33.83 -1.14 -7.41
N PRO A 155 34.70 -1.67 -8.28
CA PRO A 155 34.73 -3.10 -8.53
C PRO A 155 35.26 -3.85 -7.30
N MET A 156 34.45 -4.75 -6.76
CA MET A 156 34.82 -5.67 -5.67
C MET A 156 34.47 -7.09 -6.10
N ASN A 157 35.44 -8.01 -6.06
CA ASN A 157 35.26 -9.42 -6.46
C ASN A 157 34.61 -9.61 -7.86
N GLY A 158 34.86 -8.69 -8.80
CA GLY A 158 34.31 -8.75 -10.15
C GLY A 158 32.89 -8.21 -10.31
N HIS A 159 32.31 -7.62 -9.26
CA HIS A 159 30.99 -6.99 -9.28
C HIS A 159 31.09 -5.50 -8.91
N ALA A 160 30.15 -4.68 -9.41
CA ALA A 160 30.06 -3.28 -9.02
C ALA A 160 29.45 -3.17 -7.62
N GLN A 161 30.20 -2.64 -6.66
CA GLN A 161 29.77 -2.47 -5.29
C GLN A 161 29.54 -0.99 -4.98
N LEU A 162 28.32 -0.65 -4.54
CA LEU A 162 27.97 0.67 -4.03
C LEU A 162 28.72 0.92 -2.73
N TYR A 163 29.40 2.06 -2.61
CA TYR A 163 30.12 2.43 -1.38
C TYR A 163 29.75 3.80 -0.84
N GLN A 164 29.16 4.67 -1.65
CA GLN A 164 28.76 6.02 -1.25
C GLN A 164 27.53 6.49 -2.01
N ARG A 165 26.64 7.22 -1.33
CA ARG A 165 25.59 8.04 -1.95
C ARG A 165 25.76 9.49 -1.53
N THR A 166 25.61 10.44 -2.45
CA THR A 166 25.72 11.87 -2.19
C THR A 166 24.43 12.56 -2.61
N TRP A 167 23.79 13.25 -1.67
CA TRP A 167 22.57 14.02 -1.88
C TRP A 167 22.90 15.47 -2.19
N LEU A 168 22.21 16.05 -3.17
CA LEU A 168 22.52 17.37 -3.71
C LEU A 168 21.39 18.36 -3.47
N ASN A 169 21.76 19.63 -3.33
CA ASN A 169 20.87 20.77 -3.44
C ASN A 169 20.64 21.16 -4.92
N GLU A 170 19.69 22.04 -5.19
CA GLU A 170 19.32 22.52 -6.52
C GLU A 170 20.49 23.15 -7.27
N ASP A 171 21.40 23.80 -6.55
CA ASP A 171 22.62 24.42 -7.10
C ASP A 171 23.77 23.41 -7.35
N GLY A 172 23.55 22.13 -7.03
CA GLY A 172 24.53 21.06 -7.15
C GLY A 172 25.50 20.94 -5.96
N SER A 173 25.36 21.78 -4.93
CA SER A 173 26.13 21.62 -3.69
C SER A 173 25.70 20.38 -2.92
N VAL A 174 26.62 19.79 -2.16
CA VAL A 174 26.34 18.58 -1.36
C VAL A 174 25.54 18.95 -0.12
N ALA A 175 24.38 18.30 0.06
CA ALA A 175 23.57 18.39 1.27
C ALA A 175 24.13 17.46 2.38
N TYR A 176 24.28 16.17 2.06
CA TYR A 176 24.89 15.17 2.93
C TYR A 176 25.30 13.93 2.13
N GLU A 177 26.03 13.02 2.76
CA GLU A 177 26.53 11.79 2.15
C GLU A 177 26.18 10.57 3.00
N GLU A 178 25.96 9.44 2.36
CA GLU A 178 25.81 8.12 2.98
C GLU A 178 27.04 7.28 2.64
N ILE A 179 27.64 6.64 3.65
CA ILE A 179 28.66 5.61 3.45
C ILE A 179 27.98 4.26 3.57
N ILE A 180 28.09 3.45 2.52
CA ILE A 180 27.29 2.23 2.35
C ILE A 180 28.25 1.05 2.28
N ASN A 181 27.90 -0.04 2.95
CA ASN A 181 28.60 -1.31 2.84
C ASN A 181 27.60 -2.42 2.51
N GLU A 182 28.11 -3.50 1.92
CA GLU A 182 27.37 -4.74 1.81
C GLU A 182 27.56 -5.58 3.07
N VAL A 183 26.47 -5.84 3.79
CA VAL A 183 26.43 -6.68 5.00
C VAL A 183 25.43 -7.80 4.73
N ASP A 184 25.87 -9.05 4.83
CA ASP A 184 25.04 -10.25 4.57
C ASP A 184 24.26 -10.21 3.24
N GLY A 185 24.88 -9.65 2.19
CA GLY A 185 24.30 -9.53 0.85
C GLY A 185 23.30 -8.38 0.69
N ARG A 186 23.17 -7.50 1.68
CA ARG A 186 22.31 -6.31 1.66
C ARG A 186 23.14 -5.04 1.70
N GLN A 187 22.71 -4.04 0.93
CA GLN A 187 23.30 -2.70 0.96
C GLN A 187 22.77 -1.97 2.19
N GLU A 188 23.66 -1.63 3.14
CA GLU A 188 23.30 -0.95 4.38
C GLU A 188 24.10 0.33 4.55
N THR A 189 23.41 1.45 4.76
CA THR A 189 24.04 2.71 5.13
C THR A 189 24.61 2.60 6.54
N GLN A 190 25.94 2.71 6.64
CA GLN A 190 26.68 2.65 7.89
C GLN A 190 26.82 4.03 8.54
N VAL A 191 26.89 5.09 7.72
CA VAL A 191 27.11 6.45 8.18
C VAL A 191 26.32 7.43 7.32
N TYR A 192 25.64 8.37 7.97
CA TYR A 192 25.07 9.57 7.35
C TYR A 192 25.93 10.76 7.77
N ARG A 193 26.62 11.40 6.83
CA ARG A 193 27.57 12.50 7.04
C ARG A 193 27.01 13.81 6.51
N PHE A 194 26.63 14.69 7.43
CA PHE A 194 26.32 16.09 7.17
C PHE A 194 27.57 16.96 7.39
N LEU A 195 27.54 18.21 6.96
CA LEU A 195 28.67 19.15 7.14
C LEU A 195 29.13 19.27 8.61
N ASN A 196 28.18 19.29 9.55
CA ASN A 196 28.44 19.54 10.98
C ASN A 196 28.03 18.36 11.89
N HIS A 197 27.48 17.28 11.35
CA HIS A 197 26.94 16.16 12.12
C HIS A 197 27.19 14.84 11.41
N VAL A 198 27.29 13.76 12.20
CA VAL A 198 27.44 12.40 11.69
C VAL A 198 26.49 11.50 12.48
N PHE A 199 25.76 10.64 11.79
CA PHE A 199 24.89 9.62 12.38
C PHE A 199 25.37 8.23 11.95
N TYR A 200 25.39 7.28 12.88
CA TYR A 200 25.96 5.95 12.67
C TYR A 200 24.89 4.86 12.53
N SER A 201 23.62 5.24 12.46
CA SER A 201 22.51 4.32 12.26
C SER A 201 21.32 5.00 11.60
N LYS A 202 20.46 4.21 10.93
CA LYS A 202 19.17 4.68 10.41
C LYS A 202 18.28 5.24 11.54
N GLN A 203 18.35 4.67 12.75
CA GLN A 203 17.61 5.16 13.92
C GLN A 203 18.00 6.60 14.29
N GLU A 204 19.29 6.91 14.35
CA GLU A 204 19.76 8.27 14.63
C GLU A 204 19.41 9.26 13.51
N PHE A 205 19.45 8.80 12.26
CA PHE A 205 19.04 9.59 11.09
C PHE A 205 17.54 9.91 11.12
N VAL A 206 16.68 8.93 11.41
CA VAL A 206 15.23 9.13 11.60
C VAL A 206 14.98 10.04 12.80
N ALA A 207 15.70 9.88 13.90
CA ALA A 207 15.59 10.76 15.06
C ALA A 207 15.96 12.22 14.71
N HIS A 208 16.98 12.42 13.86
CA HIS A 208 17.34 13.76 13.35
C HIS A 208 16.23 14.36 12.50
N PHE A 209 15.65 13.57 11.59
CA PHE A 209 14.49 13.96 10.78
C PHE A 209 13.28 14.33 11.64
N MET A 210 12.92 13.51 12.62
CA MET A 210 11.79 13.80 13.51
C MET A 210 11.98 15.13 14.27
N ARG A 211 13.22 15.43 14.70
CA ARG A 211 13.54 16.72 15.33
C ARG A 211 13.50 17.89 14.36
N SER A 212 13.83 17.71 13.07
CA SER A 212 13.78 18.81 12.08
C SER A 212 12.35 19.26 11.78
N LEU A 213 11.36 18.37 11.95
CA LEU A 213 9.93 18.71 11.81
C LEU A 213 9.43 19.73 12.84
N SER A 214 10.15 19.94 13.95
CA SER A 214 9.79 20.92 15.00
C SER A 214 8.37 20.76 15.54
N LEU A 215 7.98 19.50 15.78
CA LEU A 215 6.61 19.12 16.15
C LEU A 215 6.15 19.75 17.47
N THR A 216 4.92 20.25 17.47
CA THR A 216 4.27 20.93 18.60
C THR A 216 3.09 20.13 19.14
N ASP A 217 2.54 20.56 20.28
CA ASP A 217 1.32 20.01 20.88
C ASP A 217 0.06 20.15 20.02
N LYS A 218 0.13 20.97 18.97
CA LYS A 218 -0.94 21.16 17.98
C LYS A 218 -0.85 20.20 16.81
N ASP A 219 0.25 19.48 16.66
CA ASP A 219 0.48 18.60 15.52
C ASP A 219 0.05 17.17 15.84
N LEU A 220 -0.41 16.46 14.81
CA LEU A 220 -0.84 15.08 14.89
C LEU A 220 0.15 14.22 14.12
N LEU A 221 0.69 13.18 14.76
CA LEU A 221 1.60 12.23 14.17
C LEU A 221 0.92 10.88 14.02
N ILE A 222 0.51 10.54 12.81
CA ILE A 222 -0.17 9.30 12.47
C ILE A 222 0.85 8.29 11.96
N LEU A 223 0.97 7.15 12.63
CA LEU A 223 1.90 6.08 12.33
C LEU A 223 1.14 4.90 11.70
N ASP A 224 1.35 4.69 10.39
CA ASP A 224 0.76 3.57 9.64
C ASP A 224 1.66 2.32 9.67
N ARG A 225 2.98 2.51 9.64
CA ARG A 225 4.00 1.46 9.78
C ARG A 225 5.25 1.97 10.48
N GLU A 226 5.91 1.08 11.20
CA GLU A 226 6.95 1.43 12.17
C GLU A 226 8.16 0.49 12.19
N THR A 227 8.18 -0.57 11.36
CA THR A 227 9.30 -1.53 11.31
C THR A 227 10.63 -0.80 11.20
N ASP A 228 11.53 -1.07 12.14
CA ASP A 228 12.87 -0.47 12.26
C ASP A 228 12.92 1.06 12.41
N ILE A 229 11.80 1.73 12.72
CA ILE A 229 11.74 3.19 12.94
C ILE A 229 10.90 3.62 14.16
N GLY A 230 10.07 2.72 14.69
CA GLY A 230 9.12 3.01 15.78
C GLY A 230 9.78 3.65 17.00
N GLN A 231 10.90 3.08 17.48
CA GLN A 231 11.59 3.62 18.64
C GLN A 231 12.11 5.05 18.45
N ALA A 232 12.74 5.34 17.30
CA ALA A 232 13.19 6.71 16.99
C ALA A 232 12.01 7.69 16.92
N ILE A 233 10.87 7.27 16.37
CA ILE A 233 9.67 8.10 16.27
C ILE A 233 9.09 8.38 17.65
N PHE A 234 8.85 7.35 18.47
CA PHE A 234 8.29 7.50 19.81
C PHE A 234 9.17 8.40 20.69
N ALA A 235 10.49 8.23 20.62
CA ALA A 235 11.44 9.04 21.39
C ALA A 235 11.58 10.49 20.90
N ASN A 236 11.17 10.81 19.66
CA ASN A 236 11.38 12.13 19.04
C ASN A 236 10.09 12.78 18.51
N LYS A 237 8.90 12.30 18.88
CA LYS A 237 7.60 12.92 18.54
C LYS A 237 7.41 14.32 19.15
N GLY A 238 8.28 14.72 20.09
CA GLY A 238 8.16 16.00 20.78
C GLY A 238 6.88 16.05 21.59
N ALA A 239 6.13 17.15 21.46
CA ALA A 239 4.83 17.31 22.13
C ALA A 239 3.64 16.88 21.25
N ALA A 240 3.87 16.40 20.02
CA ALA A 240 2.80 15.99 19.12
C ALA A 240 1.96 14.86 19.69
N LYS A 241 0.69 14.85 19.30
CA LYS A 241 -0.23 13.76 19.61
C LYS A 241 0.09 12.57 18.72
N LEU A 242 0.31 11.40 19.30
CA LEU A 242 0.65 10.19 18.55
C LEU A 242 -0.59 9.34 18.29
N VAL A 243 -0.81 9.02 17.02
CA VAL A 243 -1.89 8.16 16.55
C VAL A 243 -1.27 6.92 15.90
N VAL A 244 -1.74 5.73 16.26
CA VAL A 244 -1.32 4.47 15.63
C VAL A 244 -2.50 3.87 14.87
N ILE A 245 -2.27 3.52 13.61
CA ILE A 245 -3.29 2.89 12.75
C ILE A 245 -3.09 1.37 12.73
N VAL A 246 -4.14 0.64 13.02
CA VAL A 246 -4.16 -0.83 12.92
C VAL A 246 -4.86 -1.22 11.62
N HIS A 247 -4.07 -1.70 10.65
CA HIS A 247 -4.49 -2.02 9.28
C HIS A 247 -4.94 -3.48 9.10
N ALA A 248 -4.37 -4.40 9.87
CA ALA A 248 -4.62 -5.84 9.77
C ALA A 248 -5.05 -6.42 11.13
N ASP A 249 -5.21 -7.75 11.22
CA ASP A 249 -5.45 -8.40 12.51
C ASP A 249 -4.27 -8.15 13.45
N HIS A 250 -4.59 -7.84 14.71
CA HIS A 250 -3.64 -7.22 15.64
C HIS A 250 -3.05 -8.20 16.65
N PHE A 251 -3.47 -9.47 16.61
CA PHE A 251 -2.96 -10.53 17.48
C PHE A 251 -3.02 -11.89 16.77
N SER A 252 -2.25 -12.85 17.27
CA SER A 252 -2.37 -14.25 16.86
C SER A 252 -3.29 -14.99 17.84
N GLU A 253 -4.42 -15.50 17.36
CA GLU A 253 -5.32 -16.27 18.19
C GLU A 253 -4.75 -17.67 18.48
N ASN A 254 -4.65 -18.02 19.76
CA ASN A 254 -4.31 -19.36 20.21
C ASN A 254 -5.39 -19.87 21.16
N PRO A 255 -6.34 -20.72 20.70
CA PRO A 255 -7.44 -21.18 21.53
C PRO A 255 -7.01 -21.96 22.80
N ALA A 256 -5.81 -22.53 22.78
CA ALA A 256 -5.27 -23.30 23.91
C ALA A 256 -4.66 -22.40 24.99
N GLU A 257 -4.42 -21.12 24.71
CA GLU A 257 -3.73 -20.20 25.59
C GLU A 257 -4.57 -18.94 25.84
N LYS A 258 -4.87 -18.68 27.10
CA LYS A 258 -5.75 -17.57 27.52
C LYS A 258 -5.11 -16.68 28.57
N ASP A 259 -3.93 -17.03 29.07
CA ASP A 259 -3.24 -16.30 30.12
C ASP A 259 -2.31 -15.22 29.55
N TYR A 260 -1.86 -15.38 28.30
CA TYR A 260 -1.07 -14.38 27.58
C TYR A 260 -1.62 -14.12 26.18
N ILE A 261 -1.30 -12.94 25.66
CA ILE A 261 -1.62 -12.53 24.29
C ILE A 261 -0.32 -12.34 23.51
N LEU A 262 -0.32 -12.77 22.25
CA LEU A 262 0.75 -12.50 21.30
C LEU A 262 0.24 -11.48 20.29
N TRP A 263 0.74 -10.25 20.35
CA TRP A 263 0.37 -9.24 19.38
C TRP A 263 1.00 -9.54 18.02
N ASN A 264 0.41 -8.99 16.98
CA ASN A 264 1.02 -9.00 15.67
C ASN A 264 2.37 -8.25 15.76
N ASN A 265 3.40 -8.79 15.11
CA ASN A 265 4.74 -8.22 15.14
C ASN A 265 4.84 -6.79 14.60
N TYR A 266 3.87 -6.33 13.82
CA TYR A 266 3.76 -4.93 13.38
C TYR A 266 3.10 -3.99 14.39
N TYR A 267 2.57 -4.48 15.50
CA TYR A 267 1.90 -3.66 16.52
C TYR A 267 2.43 -3.88 17.94
N GLU A 268 3.21 -4.94 18.16
CA GLU A 268 3.79 -5.31 19.46
C GLU A 268 4.45 -4.11 20.15
N TYR A 269 5.33 -3.38 19.45
CA TYR A 269 6.02 -2.23 20.02
C TYR A 269 5.03 -1.12 20.42
N GLN A 270 4.11 -0.75 19.53
CA GLN A 270 3.14 0.31 19.80
C GLN A 270 2.20 -0.04 20.96
N PHE A 271 1.87 -1.32 21.12
CA PHE A 271 0.99 -1.79 22.19
C PHE A 271 1.72 -1.94 23.52
N GLU A 272 3.00 -2.33 23.51
CA GLU A 272 3.85 -2.37 24.71
C GLU A 272 4.07 -0.97 25.30
N TYR A 273 4.17 0.06 24.43
CA TYR A 273 4.32 1.47 24.81
C TYR A 273 3.04 2.28 24.59
N ALA A 274 1.87 1.65 24.78
CA ALA A 274 0.60 2.29 24.46
C ALA A 274 0.27 3.51 25.33
N ASP A 275 0.87 3.67 26.51
CA ASP A 275 0.74 4.86 27.36
C ASP A 275 1.33 6.12 26.74
N GLU A 276 2.22 5.97 25.75
CA GLU A 276 2.77 7.07 24.94
C GLU A 276 1.90 7.40 23.70
N VAL A 277 0.83 6.63 23.46
CA VAL A 277 -0.07 6.76 22.32
C VAL A 277 -1.37 7.45 22.73
N ASP A 278 -1.70 8.56 22.07
CA ASP A 278 -2.96 9.27 22.31
C ASP A 278 -4.15 8.52 21.71
N TYR A 279 -4.03 8.03 20.48
CA TYR A 279 -5.13 7.34 19.81
C TYR A 279 -4.66 6.09 19.08
N ILE A 280 -5.36 4.98 19.27
CA ILE A 280 -5.29 3.84 18.36
C ILE A 280 -6.54 3.86 17.48
N ILE A 281 -6.36 3.77 16.17
CA ILE A 281 -7.46 3.77 15.20
C ILE A 281 -7.52 2.42 14.51
N ASN A 282 -8.67 1.78 14.64
CA ASN A 282 -9.01 0.55 13.95
C ASN A 282 -10.02 0.84 12.83
N SER A 283 -10.10 -0.09 11.87
CA SER A 283 -10.95 0.09 10.69
C SER A 283 -12.41 -0.29 10.93
N THR A 284 -12.69 -1.11 11.94
CA THR A 284 -14.03 -1.65 12.22
C THR A 284 -14.38 -1.53 13.70
N ASP A 285 -15.67 -1.39 14.01
CA ASP A 285 -16.14 -1.39 15.40
C ASP A 285 -15.87 -2.73 16.10
N ALA A 286 -15.95 -3.84 15.35
CA ALA A 286 -15.62 -5.16 15.86
C ALA A 286 -14.17 -5.24 16.35
N GLN A 287 -13.21 -4.71 15.58
CA GLN A 287 -11.81 -4.67 15.97
C GLN A 287 -11.58 -3.70 17.13
N THR A 288 -12.20 -2.52 17.13
CA THR A 288 -12.14 -1.55 18.24
C THR A 288 -12.61 -2.16 19.55
N ASN A 289 -13.75 -2.86 19.55
CA ASN A 289 -14.29 -3.48 20.76
C ASN A 289 -13.41 -4.61 21.27
N LEU A 290 -12.98 -5.51 20.36
CA LEU A 290 -12.10 -6.62 20.73
C LEU A 290 -10.76 -6.12 21.29
N LEU A 291 -10.15 -5.11 20.66
CA LEU A 291 -8.89 -4.54 21.13
C LEU A 291 -9.05 -3.91 22.51
N LYS A 292 -10.15 -3.19 22.78
CA LYS A 292 -10.46 -2.64 24.10
C LYS A 292 -10.58 -3.72 25.17
N GLU A 293 -11.25 -4.82 24.86
CA GLU A 293 -11.39 -5.97 25.76
C GLU A 293 -10.03 -6.60 26.08
N GLN A 294 -9.20 -6.82 25.05
CA GLN A 294 -7.88 -7.42 25.21
C GLN A 294 -6.92 -6.49 25.98
N PHE A 295 -6.92 -5.18 25.70
CA PHE A 295 -6.17 -4.22 26.52
C PHE A 295 -6.62 -4.22 27.97
N ALA A 296 -7.92 -4.40 28.25
CA ALA A 296 -8.43 -4.48 29.62
C ALA A 296 -8.06 -5.79 30.31
N GLN A 297 -7.96 -6.89 29.56
CA GLN A 297 -7.65 -8.21 30.10
C GLN A 297 -6.15 -8.43 30.34
N TYR A 298 -5.30 -8.06 29.38
CA TYR A 298 -3.91 -8.52 29.34
C TYR A 298 -2.89 -7.46 29.79
N THR A 299 -3.26 -6.19 29.90
CA THR A 299 -2.30 -5.13 30.24
C THR A 299 -2.93 -4.01 31.10
N THR A 300 -2.06 -3.28 31.79
CA THR A 300 -2.42 -2.04 32.50
C THR A 300 -1.99 -0.79 31.74
N ILE A 301 -1.12 -0.95 30.74
CA ILE A 301 -0.65 0.10 29.83
C ILE A 301 -1.73 0.26 28.75
N LYS A 302 -2.21 1.48 28.55
CA LYS A 302 -3.34 1.76 27.64
C LYS A 302 -3.11 3.08 26.90
N PRO A 303 -3.54 3.17 25.63
CA PRO A 303 -3.64 4.47 24.98
C PRO A 303 -4.70 5.31 25.65
N LYS A 304 -4.69 6.61 25.35
CA LYS A 304 -5.74 7.51 25.86
C LYS A 304 -7.10 7.14 25.28
N GLU A 305 -7.19 6.78 24.00
CA GLU A 305 -8.43 6.29 23.40
C GLU A 305 -8.20 5.29 22.25
N ILE A 306 -9.17 4.39 22.04
CA ILE A 306 -9.23 3.48 20.89
C ILE A 306 -10.52 3.77 20.12
N LEU A 307 -10.38 4.12 18.84
CA LEU A 307 -11.43 4.68 17.99
C LEU A 307 -11.61 3.87 16.70
N THR A 308 -12.80 3.99 16.11
CA THR A 308 -13.08 3.44 14.77
C THR A 308 -13.13 4.55 13.72
N ILE A 309 -12.14 4.56 12.82
CA ILE A 309 -12.20 5.35 11.59
C ILE A 309 -11.87 4.41 10.43
N PRO A 310 -12.86 4.09 9.57
CA PRO A 310 -12.63 3.28 8.38
C PRO A 310 -11.46 3.78 7.53
N VAL A 311 -10.62 2.85 7.09
CA VAL A 311 -9.44 3.16 6.26
C VAL A 311 -9.77 3.54 4.82
N GLY A 312 -11.00 3.26 4.38
CA GLY A 312 -11.51 3.61 3.07
C GLY A 312 -12.88 4.26 3.15
N SER A 313 -13.28 4.88 2.05
CA SER A 313 -14.56 5.56 1.90
C SER A 313 -15.07 5.46 0.46
N LEU A 314 -16.33 5.82 0.26
CA LEU A 314 -16.98 5.86 -1.04
C LEU A 314 -17.33 7.31 -1.38
N ASP A 315 -16.91 7.80 -2.55
CA ASP A 315 -17.34 9.11 -3.05
C ASP A 315 -18.84 9.16 -3.35
N GLN A 316 -19.40 8.03 -3.80
CA GLN A 316 -20.81 7.85 -4.09
C GLN A 316 -21.17 6.36 -4.12
N LEU A 317 -22.47 6.07 -3.98
CA LEU A 317 -23.02 4.75 -4.28
C LEU A 317 -23.17 4.60 -5.79
N ARG A 318 -22.69 3.48 -6.35
CA ARG A 318 -22.67 3.22 -7.79
C ARG A 318 -23.78 2.27 -8.21
N HIS A 319 -24.82 2.85 -8.77
CA HIS A 319 -25.92 2.10 -9.36
C HIS A 319 -25.57 1.61 -10.78
N PRO A 320 -26.08 0.45 -11.21
CA PRO A 320 -25.87 -0.03 -12.57
C PRO A 320 -26.56 0.90 -13.58
N GLU A 321 -25.90 1.17 -14.71
CA GLU A 321 -26.46 1.98 -15.80
C GLU A 321 -27.45 1.20 -16.69
N GLY A 322 -27.50 -0.12 -16.53
CA GLY A 322 -28.38 -1.04 -17.25
C GLY A 322 -28.57 -2.33 -16.45
N GLU A 323 -28.90 -3.42 -17.13
CA GLU A 323 -28.94 -4.73 -16.46
C GLU A 323 -27.52 -5.22 -16.12
N ARG A 324 -27.36 -5.72 -14.90
CA ARG A 324 -26.15 -6.44 -14.49
C ARG A 324 -26.01 -7.71 -15.34
N LYS A 325 -24.78 -8.18 -15.53
CA LYS A 325 -24.49 -9.49 -16.12
C LYS A 325 -25.19 -10.57 -15.28
N PRO A 326 -26.23 -11.25 -15.79
CA PRO A 326 -26.95 -12.27 -15.03
C PRO A 326 -25.99 -13.36 -14.56
N PHE A 327 -26.10 -13.77 -13.30
CA PHE A 327 -25.22 -14.79 -12.69
C PHE A 327 -23.71 -14.45 -12.80
N GLY A 328 -23.38 -13.17 -12.96
CA GLY A 328 -22.01 -12.69 -13.04
C GLY A 328 -21.40 -12.57 -11.64
N LEU A 329 -20.42 -13.41 -11.36
CA LEU A 329 -19.61 -13.37 -10.13
C LEU A 329 -18.31 -12.60 -10.39
N ILE A 330 -17.85 -11.88 -9.38
CA ILE A 330 -16.57 -11.16 -9.41
C ILE A 330 -15.79 -11.36 -8.11
N THR A 331 -14.46 -11.35 -8.21
CA THR A 331 -13.58 -11.09 -7.07
C THR A 331 -12.46 -10.14 -7.51
N ALA A 332 -11.93 -9.35 -6.57
CA ALA A 332 -10.85 -8.41 -6.81
C ALA A 332 -9.86 -8.41 -5.64
N SER A 333 -8.60 -8.80 -5.89
CA SER A 333 -7.55 -8.80 -4.88
C SER A 333 -6.16 -8.95 -5.50
N ARG A 334 -5.09 -8.85 -4.71
CA ARG A 334 -3.79 -9.41 -5.12
C ARG A 334 -3.94 -10.92 -5.32
N LEU A 335 -3.37 -11.46 -6.39
CA LEU A 335 -3.33 -12.91 -6.62
C LEU A 335 -2.25 -13.53 -5.72
N ALA A 336 -2.58 -13.70 -4.45
CA ALA A 336 -1.69 -14.16 -3.39
C ALA A 336 -2.37 -15.30 -2.61
N SER A 337 -1.55 -16.17 -2.00
CA SER A 337 -2.03 -17.40 -1.37
C SER A 337 -3.02 -17.14 -0.24
N GLU A 338 -2.87 -16.04 0.52
CA GLU A 338 -3.78 -15.66 1.61
C GLU A 338 -5.20 -15.26 1.15
N LYS A 339 -5.41 -15.09 -0.16
CA LYS A 339 -6.73 -14.76 -0.74
C LYS A 339 -7.51 -15.98 -1.21
N HIS A 340 -6.85 -17.14 -1.29
CA HIS A 340 -7.48 -18.43 -1.58
C HIS A 340 -8.43 -18.43 -2.79
N ILE A 341 -8.01 -17.79 -3.88
CA ILE A 341 -8.82 -17.68 -5.11
C ILE A 341 -9.05 -19.06 -5.74
N ASP A 342 -8.13 -20.00 -5.52
CA ASP A 342 -8.28 -21.42 -5.85
C ASP A 342 -9.55 -22.05 -5.23
N TRP A 343 -9.87 -21.70 -3.98
CA TRP A 343 -11.09 -22.19 -3.33
C TRP A 343 -12.35 -21.63 -4.01
N LEU A 344 -12.30 -20.37 -4.44
CA LEU A 344 -13.40 -19.76 -5.19
C LEU A 344 -13.59 -20.44 -6.55
N ILE A 345 -12.50 -20.76 -7.26
CA ILE A 345 -12.55 -21.47 -8.54
C ILE A 345 -13.22 -22.83 -8.36
N HIS A 346 -12.80 -23.63 -7.38
CA HIS A 346 -13.44 -24.93 -7.10
C HIS A 346 -14.93 -24.78 -6.75
N SER A 347 -15.28 -23.78 -5.96
CA SER A 347 -16.66 -23.51 -5.55
C SER A 347 -17.54 -23.10 -6.73
N VAL A 348 -17.02 -22.26 -7.63
CA VAL A 348 -17.73 -21.81 -8.84
C VAL A 348 -17.93 -22.97 -9.83
N VAL A 349 -16.93 -23.84 -10.01
CA VAL A 349 -17.07 -25.05 -10.84
C VAL A 349 -18.22 -25.93 -10.34
N LYS A 350 -18.29 -26.18 -9.03
CA LYS A 350 -19.39 -26.94 -8.40
C LYS A 350 -20.75 -26.26 -8.54
N ALA A 351 -20.81 -24.94 -8.37
CA ALA A 351 -22.05 -24.18 -8.54
C ALA A 351 -22.54 -24.18 -9.99
N HIS A 352 -21.61 -24.13 -10.95
CA HIS A 352 -21.90 -24.15 -12.38
C HIS A 352 -22.59 -25.45 -12.84
N GLU A 353 -22.36 -26.58 -12.16
CA GLU A 353 -23.08 -27.84 -12.43
C GLU A 353 -24.60 -27.70 -12.22
N GLN A 354 -25.02 -26.83 -11.31
CA GLN A 354 -26.44 -26.56 -11.02
C GLN A 354 -26.97 -25.31 -11.73
N LEU A 355 -26.09 -24.32 -11.98
CA LEU A 355 -26.41 -23.07 -12.66
C LEU A 355 -25.41 -22.80 -13.80
N PRO A 356 -25.62 -23.39 -14.99
CA PRO A 356 -24.69 -23.29 -16.13
C PRO A 356 -24.51 -21.88 -16.71
N GLU A 357 -25.31 -20.91 -16.27
CA GLU A 357 -25.23 -19.51 -16.68
C GLU A 357 -24.19 -18.71 -15.88
N ILE A 358 -23.66 -19.28 -14.78
CA ILE A 358 -22.66 -18.62 -13.93
C ILE A 358 -21.40 -18.30 -14.74
N THR A 359 -20.90 -17.09 -14.55
CA THR A 359 -19.56 -16.67 -14.97
C THR A 359 -18.81 -16.07 -13.78
N PHE A 360 -17.48 -16.17 -13.78
CA PHE A 360 -16.64 -15.65 -12.70
C PHE A 360 -15.41 -14.94 -13.25
N ASP A 361 -15.36 -13.63 -13.04
CA ASP A 361 -14.23 -12.80 -13.47
C ASP A 361 -13.37 -12.42 -12.25
N ILE A 362 -12.07 -12.68 -12.35
CA ILE A 362 -11.08 -12.51 -11.27
C ILE A 362 -10.15 -11.34 -11.66
N TYR A 363 -10.21 -10.25 -10.89
CA TYR A 363 -9.40 -9.06 -11.10
C TYR A 363 -8.22 -9.00 -10.15
N GLY A 364 -7.05 -8.59 -10.67
CA GLY A 364 -5.82 -8.45 -9.93
C GLY A 364 -4.59 -9.04 -10.61
N THR A 365 -3.45 -8.84 -9.97
CA THR A 365 -2.14 -9.43 -10.35
C THR A 365 -1.44 -9.96 -9.09
N GLY A 366 -0.50 -10.88 -9.27
CA GLY A 366 0.25 -11.48 -8.15
C GLY A 366 0.90 -12.81 -8.53
N GLY A 367 1.67 -13.36 -7.59
CA GLY A 367 2.48 -14.57 -7.80
C GLY A 367 1.66 -15.82 -8.13
N GLU A 368 0.41 -15.89 -7.68
CA GLU A 368 -0.45 -17.06 -7.90
C GLU A 368 -1.04 -17.13 -9.32
N ARG A 369 -0.81 -16.13 -10.18
CA ARG A 369 -1.43 -16.07 -11.52
C ARG A 369 -1.24 -17.38 -12.31
N ALA A 370 -0.01 -17.88 -12.40
CA ALA A 370 0.29 -19.07 -13.20
C ALA A 370 -0.39 -20.32 -12.64
N MET A 371 -0.44 -20.45 -11.30
CA MET A 371 -1.14 -21.55 -10.62
C MET A 371 -2.64 -21.50 -10.91
N LEU A 372 -3.25 -20.31 -10.82
CA LEU A 372 -4.68 -20.12 -11.10
C LEU A 372 -5.04 -20.38 -12.57
N GLU A 373 -4.20 -19.94 -13.52
CA GLU A 373 -4.37 -20.25 -14.96
C GLU A 373 -4.36 -21.75 -15.21
N GLN A 374 -3.41 -22.47 -14.59
CA GLN A 374 -3.32 -23.93 -14.69
C GLN A 374 -4.55 -24.62 -14.08
N LEU A 375 -5.01 -24.19 -12.90
CA LEU A 375 -6.18 -24.73 -12.23
C LEU A 375 -7.45 -24.60 -13.09
N ILE A 376 -7.68 -23.41 -13.67
CA ILE A 376 -8.83 -23.17 -14.56
C ILE A 376 -8.80 -24.10 -15.78
N HIS A 377 -7.61 -24.34 -16.34
CA HIS A 377 -7.44 -25.26 -17.46
C HIS A 377 -7.70 -26.72 -17.07
N GLU A 378 -7.14 -27.18 -15.94
CA GLU A 378 -7.32 -28.55 -15.44
C GLU A 378 -8.79 -28.88 -15.14
N LEU A 379 -9.54 -27.90 -14.65
CA LEU A 379 -10.98 -28.01 -14.37
C LEU A 379 -11.86 -27.79 -15.62
N ASN A 380 -11.28 -27.55 -16.80
CA ASN A 380 -12.00 -27.22 -18.03
C ASN A 380 -12.99 -26.05 -17.89
N ALA A 381 -12.62 -25.03 -17.09
CA ALA A 381 -13.51 -23.93 -16.71
C ALA A 381 -13.27 -22.62 -17.49
N GLY A 382 -12.36 -22.62 -18.47
CA GLY A 382 -11.90 -21.42 -19.18
C GLY A 382 -12.97 -20.66 -19.98
N GLU A 383 -14.11 -21.29 -20.28
CA GLU A 383 -15.22 -20.63 -20.97
C GLU A 383 -15.96 -19.62 -20.07
N TYR A 384 -16.00 -19.89 -18.76
CA TYR A 384 -16.79 -19.13 -17.78
C TYR A 384 -16.00 -18.58 -16.59
N ILE A 385 -14.73 -18.96 -16.38
CA ILE A 385 -13.84 -18.37 -15.37
C ILE A 385 -12.67 -17.66 -16.06
N ARG A 386 -12.43 -16.37 -15.75
CA ARG A 386 -11.44 -15.54 -16.45
C ARG A 386 -10.57 -14.72 -15.50
N LEU A 387 -9.26 -14.69 -15.77
CA LEU A 387 -8.31 -13.80 -15.10
C LEU A 387 -8.16 -12.50 -15.90
N MET A 388 -8.70 -11.41 -15.36
CA MET A 388 -8.85 -10.14 -16.06
C MET A 388 -7.62 -9.24 -15.97
N GLY A 389 -6.69 -9.52 -15.05
CA GLY A 389 -5.54 -8.65 -14.76
C GLY A 389 -5.93 -7.46 -13.89
N HIS A 390 -5.04 -6.46 -13.80
CA HIS A 390 -5.28 -5.23 -13.03
C HIS A 390 -6.11 -4.23 -13.85
N HIS A 391 -7.15 -3.66 -13.24
CA HIS A 391 -8.06 -2.68 -13.85
C HIS A 391 -8.38 -1.57 -12.86
N HIS A 392 -8.83 -0.43 -13.38
CA HIS A 392 -9.48 0.59 -12.56
C HIS A 392 -10.89 0.12 -12.18
N MET A 393 -11.08 -0.28 -10.92
CA MET A 393 -12.23 -1.06 -10.50
C MET A 393 -13.52 -0.27 -10.24
N ALA A 394 -13.45 1.06 -10.09
CA ALA A 394 -14.55 1.87 -9.58
C ALA A 394 -15.89 1.61 -10.30
N ASP A 395 -15.89 1.46 -11.62
CA ASP A 395 -17.10 1.26 -12.42
C ASP A 395 -17.31 -0.19 -12.89
N VAL A 396 -16.47 -1.12 -12.44
CA VAL A 396 -16.51 -2.53 -12.84
C VAL A 396 -17.54 -3.29 -12.01
N TYR A 397 -17.53 -3.13 -10.68
CA TYR A 397 -18.38 -3.89 -9.76
C TYR A 397 -19.87 -3.80 -10.09
N ARG A 398 -20.37 -2.61 -10.44
CA ARG A 398 -21.79 -2.38 -10.75
C ARG A 398 -22.33 -3.21 -11.93
N ASN A 399 -21.46 -3.85 -12.72
CA ASN A 399 -21.86 -4.70 -13.84
C ASN A 399 -22.09 -6.17 -13.46
N TYR A 400 -21.72 -6.58 -12.24
CA TYR A 400 -21.82 -7.96 -11.76
C TYR A 400 -23.02 -8.14 -10.85
N SER A 401 -23.36 -9.39 -10.54
CA SER A 401 -24.47 -9.76 -9.67
C SER A 401 -24.05 -10.04 -8.23
N ALA A 402 -22.86 -10.59 -7.98
CA ALA A 402 -22.36 -10.84 -6.63
C ALA A 402 -20.84 -10.87 -6.56
N TYR A 403 -20.29 -10.59 -5.38
CA TYR A 403 -18.87 -10.62 -5.09
C TYR A 403 -18.52 -11.82 -4.20
N LEU A 404 -17.39 -12.48 -4.49
CA LEU A 404 -16.91 -13.63 -3.73
C LEU A 404 -15.58 -13.31 -3.00
N SER A 405 -15.47 -13.71 -1.73
CA SER A 405 -14.27 -13.56 -0.90
C SER A 405 -13.93 -14.84 -0.15
N ALA A 406 -12.80 -15.47 -0.48
CA ALA A 406 -12.27 -16.62 0.27
C ALA A 406 -11.13 -16.23 1.24
N SER A 407 -10.92 -14.94 1.50
CA SER A 407 -9.87 -14.53 2.44
C SER A 407 -10.19 -15.04 3.84
N THR A 408 -9.18 -15.59 4.51
CA THR A 408 -9.28 -16.18 5.86
C THR A 408 -9.03 -15.16 6.96
N SER A 409 -8.57 -13.96 6.61
CA SER A 409 -8.41 -12.82 7.50
C SER A 409 -8.44 -11.53 6.68
N GLU A 410 -9.27 -10.57 7.06
CA GLU A 410 -9.39 -9.29 6.37
C GLU A 410 -9.58 -8.17 7.40
N GLY A 411 -8.61 -7.27 7.54
CA GLY A 411 -8.69 -6.18 8.54
C GLY A 411 -9.88 -5.25 8.30
N PHE A 412 -10.16 -4.95 7.02
CA PHE A 412 -11.29 -4.13 6.59
C PHE A 412 -11.85 -4.62 5.26
N GLY A 413 -11.02 -4.70 4.22
CA GLY A 413 -11.45 -5.12 2.88
C GLY A 413 -11.99 -3.96 2.04
N LEU A 414 -11.09 -3.16 1.47
CA LEU A 414 -11.46 -2.06 0.55
C LEU A 414 -12.31 -2.56 -0.64
N THR A 415 -11.99 -3.75 -1.17
CA THR A 415 -12.78 -4.33 -2.27
C THR A 415 -14.15 -4.82 -1.83
N LEU A 416 -14.33 -5.19 -0.54
CA LEU A 416 -15.64 -5.47 0.04
C LEU A 416 -16.47 -4.19 0.14
N LEU A 417 -15.87 -3.09 0.60
CA LEU A 417 -16.49 -1.77 0.65
C LEU A 417 -16.93 -1.31 -0.76
N GLU A 418 -16.05 -1.41 -1.75
CA GLU A 418 -16.36 -1.06 -3.15
C GLU A 418 -17.46 -1.94 -3.75
N ALA A 419 -17.49 -3.24 -3.40
CA ALA A 419 -18.54 -4.17 -3.80
C ALA A 419 -19.91 -3.78 -3.23
N VAL A 420 -20.02 -3.58 -1.90
CA VAL A 420 -21.30 -3.14 -1.30
C VAL A 420 -21.71 -1.74 -1.78
N GLY A 421 -20.74 -0.83 -1.98
CA GLY A 421 -20.96 0.49 -2.56
C GLY A 421 -21.48 0.47 -3.99
N SER A 422 -21.28 -0.65 -4.69
CA SER A 422 -21.82 -0.92 -6.02
C SER A 422 -23.05 -1.84 -5.99
N GLY A 423 -23.64 -2.04 -4.81
CA GLY A 423 -24.83 -2.84 -4.58
C GLY A 423 -24.63 -4.33 -4.80
N LEU A 424 -23.40 -4.85 -4.69
CA LEU A 424 -23.16 -6.29 -4.81
C LEU A 424 -23.40 -6.98 -3.46
N PRO A 425 -24.24 -8.02 -3.42
CA PRO A 425 -24.18 -8.98 -2.33
C PRO A 425 -22.83 -9.69 -2.30
N ILE A 426 -22.43 -10.11 -1.10
CA ILE A 426 -21.14 -10.75 -0.87
C ILE A 426 -21.33 -12.13 -0.23
N ILE A 427 -20.61 -13.12 -0.74
CA ILE A 427 -20.41 -14.40 -0.05
C ILE A 427 -18.97 -14.45 0.42
N GLY A 428 -18.76 -14.73 1.71
CA GLY A 428 -17.45 -14.91 2.30
C GLY A 428 -17.47 -15.69 3.61
N PHE A 429 -16.29 -15.98 4.17
CA PHE A 429 -16.19 -16.64 5.47
C PHE A 429 -16.51 -15.71 6.63
N ASP A 430 -17.04 -16.25 7.74
CA ASP A 430 -17.24 -15.56 9.01
C ASP A 430 -15.91 -15.39 9.76
N VAL A 431 -15.03 -14.59 9.16
CA VAL A 431 -13.70 -14.29 9.68
C VAL A 431 -13.57 -12.82 10.00
N ARG A 432 -12.93 -12.52 11.12
CA ARG A 432 -12.68 -11.14 11.54
C ARG A 432 -11.86 -10.40 10.47
N TYR A 433 -12.11 -9.12 10.22
CA TYR A 433 -13.19 -8.24 10.66
C TYR A 433 -14.01 -7.73 9.46
N GLY A 434 -13.40 -7.67 8.27
CA GLY A 434 -13.98 -7.08 7.07
C GLY A 434 -15.26 -7.77 6.60
N ASN A 435 -15.23 -9.10 6.49
CA ASN A 435 -16.40 -9.87 6.06
C ASN A 435 -17.64 -9.59 6.96
N PRO A 436 -17.61 -9.79 8.28
CA PRO A 436 -18.78 -9.51 9.14
C PRO A 436 -19.11 -8.01 9.25
N THR A 437 -18.21 -7.11 8.83
CA THR A 437 -18.50 -5.67 8.73
C THR A 437 -19.37 -5.35 7.51
N PHE A 438 -19.16 -6.05 6.39
CA PHE A 438 -19.84 -5.77 5.11
C PHE A 438 -20.93 -6.78 4.74
N ILE A 439 -21.03 -7.89 5.46
CA ILE A 439 -21.99 -8.96 5.20
C ILE A 439 -22.96 -9.09 6.39
N ARG A 440 -24.22 -8.78 6.14
CA ARG A 440 -25.36 -9.14 6.98
C ARG A 440 -25.89 -10.49 6.49
N ASP A 441 -25.61 -11.55 7.24
CA ASP A 441 -25.96 -12.93 6.83
C ASP A 441 -27.43 -13.04 6.44
N ARG A 442 -27.69 -13.60 5.25
CA ARG A 442 -29.00 -13.81 4.62
C ARG A 442 -29.76 -12.54 4.24
N GLU A 443 -29.20 -11.35 4.46
CA GLU A 443 -29.82 -10.08 4.08
C GLU A 443 -29.16 -9.45 2.84
N ASN A 444 -27.82 -9.40 2.80
CA ASN A 444 -27.06 -8.95 1.62
C ASN A 444 -26.00 -9.96 1.17
N GLY A 445 -26.12 -11.22 1.57
CA GLY A 445 -25.07 -12.19 1.33
C GLY A 445 -25.11 -13.37 2.27
N TYR A 446 -23.98 -14.09 2.34
CA TYR A 446 -23.82 -15.20 3.26
C TYR A 446 -22.47 -15.16 3.95
N LEU A 447 -22.49 -15.40 5.26
CA LEU A 447 -21.31 -15.71 6.05
C LEU A 447 -21.19 -17.22 6.22
N ILE A 448 -20.11 -17.79 5.70
CA ILE A 448 -19.80 -19.22 5.83
C ILE A 448 -18.99 -19.40 7.12
N PRO A 449 -19.47 -20.16 8.12
CA PRO A 449 -18.96 -20.10 9.50
C PRO A 449 -17.45 -20.33 9.68
N GLU A 450 -16.83 -21.18 8.86
CA GLU A 450 -15.41 -21.51 9.04
C GLU A 450 -14.78 -21.92 7.71
N ALA A 451 -13.58 -21.41 7.44
CA ALA A 451 -12.72 -21.95 6.40
C ALA A 451 -12.09 -23.26 6.89
N ARG A 452 -12.28 -24.35 6.14
CA ARG A 452 -11.80 -25.69 6.50
C ARG A 452 -10.77 -26.16 5.46
N PRO A 453 -9.51 -25.69 5.53
CA PRO A 453 -8.49 -26.04 4.54
C PRO A 453 -8.18 -27.55 4.54
N ASP A 454 -8.35 -28.23 5.67
CA ASP A 454 -8.18 -29.69 5.79
C ASP A 454 -9.31 -30.50 5.11
N ASP A 455 -10.43 -29.86 4.77
CA ASP A 455 -11.55 -30.45 4.04
C ASP A 455 -12.05 -29.50 2.94
N LEU A 456 -11.15 -29.27 1.98
CA LEU A 456 -11.38 -28.39 0.83
C LEU A 456 -12.65 -28.77 0.05
N ASP A 457 -12.94 -30.06 -0.08
CA ASP A 457 -14.11 -30.53 -0.81
C ASP A 457 -15.41 -30.12 -0.11
N ALA A 458 -15.56 -30.41 1.19
CA ALA A 458 -16.75 -30.01 1.93
C ALA A 458 -16.91 -28.48 2.00
N MET A 459 -15.82 -27.75 2.19
CA MET A 459 -15.83 -26.28 2.22
C MET A 459 -16.30 -25.69 0.88
N THR A 460 -15.72 -26.13 -0.24
CA THR A 460 -16.09 -25.62 -1.57
C THR A 460 -17.49 -26.05 -1.99
N THR A 461 -17.98 -27.20 -1.49
CA THR A 461 -19.38 -27.62 -1.66
C THR A 461 -20.33 -26.69 -0.91
N GLU A 462 -20.06 -26.39 0.37
CA GLU A 462 -20.88 -25.44 1.14
C GLU A 462 -20.89 -24.04 0.48
N TYR A 463 -19.73 -23.58 0.01
CA TYR A 463 -19.61 -22.30 -0.70
C TYR A 463 -20.43 -22.30 -1.99
N ALA A 464 -20.35 -23.38 -2.78
CA ALA A 464 -21.15 -23.57 -3.99
C ALA A 464 -22.66 -23.55 -3.70
N GLU A 465 -23.10 -24.20 -2.62
CA GLU A 465 -24.49 -24.16 -2.18
C GLU A 465 -24.94 -22.73 -1.85
N LYS A 466 -24.09 -21.91 -1.23
CA LYS A 466 -24.39 -20.49 -0.98
C LYS A 466 -24.49 -19.67 -2.26
N ILE A 467 -23.64 -19.93 -3.25
CA ILE A 467 -23.75 -19.29 -4.58
C ILE A 467 -25.11 -19.64 -5.22
N VAL A 468 -25.49 -20.91 -5.23
CA VAL A 468 -26.77 -21.35 -5.79
C VAL A 468 -27.95 -20.76 -5.01
N GLN A 469 -27.91 -20.78 -3.68
CA GLN A 469 -28.95 -20.19 -2.83
C GLN A 469 -29.10 -18.68 -3.06
N LEU A 470 -28.00 -17.96 -3.24
CA LEU A 470 -28.02 -16.52 -3.50
C LEU A 470 -28.86 -16.19 -4.75
N PHE A 471 -28.67 -16.94 -5.83
CA PHE A 471 -29.37 -16.70 -7.09
C PHE A 471 -30.78 -17.30 -7.18
N THR A 472 -31.09 -18.33 -6.38
CA THR A 472 -32.37 -19.06 -6.48
C THR A 472 -33.38 -18.69 -5.40
N GLN A 473 -32.93 -18.15 -4.26
CA GLN A 473 -33.80 -17.88 -3.10
C GLN A 473 -34.01 -16.38 -2.83
N HIS A 474 -33.23 -15.52 -3.47
CA HIS A 474 -33.27 -14.08 -3.24
C HIS A 474 -33.42 -13.31 -4.55
N SER A 475 -33.99 -12.12 -4.47
CA SER A 475 -33.98 -11.19 -5.60
C SER A 475 -32.69 -10.37 -5.59
N GLN A 476 -32.16 -10.07 -6.78
CA GLN A 476 -31.00 -9.17 -6.90
C GLN A 476 -31.30 -7.79 -6.30
N GLU A 477 -32.54 -7.31 -6.44
CA GLU A 477 -32.97 -6.00 -5.95
C GLU A 477 -32.92 -5.91 -4.42
N ASP A 478 -33.45 -6.92 -3.71
CA ASP A 478 -33.45 -6.95 -2.23
C ASP A 478 -32.02 -7.00 -1.67
N LEU A 479 -31.20 -7.88 -2.24
CA LEU A 479 -29.78 -8.02 -1.87
C LEU A 479 -28.99 -6.73 -2.13
N SER A 480 -29.22 -6.09 -3.28
CA SER A 480 -28.54 -4.85 -3.65
C SER A 480 -28.96 -3.71 -2.72
N ARG A 481 -30.25 -3.61 -2.36
CA ARG A 481 -30.76 -2.60 -1.44
C ARG A 481 -30.04 -2.66 -0.09
N VAL A 482 -29.96 -3.84 0.51
CA VAL A 482 -29.26 -3.99 1.81
C VAL A 482 -27.76 -3.71 1.66
N SER A 483 -27.14 -4.06 0.53
CA SER A 483 -25.74 -3.73 0.26
C SER A 483 -25.49 -2.21 0.25
N TYR A 484 -26.37 -1.43 -0.39
CA TYR A 484 -26.28 0.03 -0.35
C TYR A 484 -26.49 0.59 1.07
N GLU A 485 -27.43 0.04 1.85
CA GLU A 485 -27.63 0.43 3.27
C GLU A 485 -26.41 0.13 4.15
N VAL A 486 -25.67 -0.95 3.86
CA VAL A 486 -24.40 -1.26 4.52
C VAL A 486 -23.31 -0.27 4.11
N ALA A 487 -23.31 0.18 2.85
CA ALA A 487 -22.31 1.08 2.29
C ALA A 487 -22.49 2.55 2.70
N GLU A 488 -23.73 3.00 2.93
CA GLU A 488 -24.07 4.41 3.16
C GLU A 488 -23.24 5.09 4.27
N PRO A 489 -22.99 4.48 5.46
CA PRO A 489 -22.16 5.10 6.50
C PRO A 489 -20.69 5.29 6.14
N TYR A 490 -20.24 4.70 5.03
CA TYR A 490 -18.86 4.77 4.53
C TYR A 490 -18.67 5.80 3.42
N LEU A 491 -19.69 6.62 3.14
CA LEU A 491 -19.54 7.73 2.20
C LEU A 491 -18.50 8.76 2.70
N ASP A 492 -17.81 9.40 1.76
CA ASP A 492 -16.72 10.35 2.01
C ASP A 492 -17.08 11.40 3.07
N GLU A 493 -18.30 11.95 3.01
CA GLU A 493 -18.80 12.94 3.98
C GLU A 493 -18.73 12.43 5.43
N HIS A 494 -19.17 11.20 5.67
CA HIS A 494 -19.20 10.62 7.01
C HIS A 494 -17.80 10.31 7.54
N ILE A 495 -16.92 9.76 6.69
CA ILE A 495 -15.56 9.41 7.12
C ILE A 495 -14.71 10.67 7.28
N ALA A 496 -14.87 11.67 6.41
CA ALA A 496 -14.19 12.95 6.54
C ALA A 496 -14.60 13.69 7.82
N GLN A 497 -15.89 13.63 8.20
CA GLN A 497 -16.35 14.20 9.47
C GLN A 497 -15.69 13.52 10.68
N ARG A 498 -15.51 12.19 10.67
CA ARG A 498 -14.80 11.49 11.76
C ARG A 498 -13.35 11.93 11.88
N TRP A 499 -12.65 12.10 10.76
CA TRP A 499 -11.29 12.64 10.75
C TRP A 499 -11.24 14.08 11.28
N TYR A 500 -12.20 14.92 10.86
CA TYR A 500 -12.32 16.28 11.37
C TYR A 500 -12.54 16.31 12.89
N ASP A 501 -13.47 15.50 13.40
CA ASP A 501 -13.80 15.43 14.83
C ASP A 501 -12.62 14.94 15.68
N LEU A 502 -11.86 13.95 15.19
CA LEU A 502 -10.63 13.51 15.84
C LEU A 502 -9.62 14.66 15.95
N VAL A 503 -9.38 15.36 14.84
CA VAL A 503 -8.40 16.45 14.79
C VAL A 503 -8.81 17.61 15.69
N GLN A 504 -10.09 17.97 15.71
CA GLN A 504 -10.61 18.96 16.65
C GLN A 504 -10.44 18.50 18.10
N SER A 505 -10.74 17.25 18.41
CA SER A 505 -10.60 16.70 19.76
C SER A 505 -9.15 16.72 20.24
N ALA A 506 -8.21 16.38 19.37
CA ALA A 506 -6.78 16.39 19.66
C ALA A 506 -6.23 17.80 19.93
N GLN A 507 -6.82 18.85 19.33
CA GLN A 507 -6.42 20.25 19.56
C GLN A 507 -6.89 20.83 20.90
N HIS A 508 -7.99 20.32 21.46
CA HIS A 508 -8.62 20.87 22.66
C HIS A 508 -8.18 20.17 23.96
N GLN A 509 -7.28 19.18 23.87
CA GLN A 509 -6.77 18.37 24.97
C GLN A 509 -5.28 18.53 25.17
#